data_AF-A0A4P2R3M9-F1
#
_entry.id   AF-A0A4P2R3M9-F1
#
_cell.length_a   1.000
_cell.length_b   1.000
_cell.length_c   1.000
_cell.angle_alpha   90.00
_cell.angle_beta   90.00
_cell.angle_gamma   90.00
#
_symmetry.space_group_name_H-M   'P 1'
#
loop_
_entity.id
_entity.type
_entity.pdbx_description
1 polymer ?
#
loop_
_entity_poly.entity_id
_entity_poly.type
_entity_poly.pdbx_seq_one_letter_code
_entity_poly.pdbx_strand_id
1 'polypeptide(L)'
;MNILHRVAQLVLDINKIQAEAVFKVYGRFGLYRRLYIVCGFPEGTAKGLGERLLALGHEGVAEQHEILCRFTRGDIGGVQLIEELAQWFSGYMENCQAAAMTELQAAA
;
A
#
# COMPACT_ATOMS: atom_id res chain seq x y z
N MET A 1 -26.01 -2.53 -14.85
CA MET A 1 -25.40 -2.76 -13.52
C MET A 1 -26.49 -3.09 -12.51
N ASN A 2 -26.50 -4.30 -11.93
CA ASN A 2 -27.45 -4.66 -10.89
C ASN A 2 -27.03 -4.08 -9.52
N ILE A 3 -27.94 -4.12 -8.54
CA ILE A 3 -27.70 -3.55 -7.20
C ILE A 3 -26.52 -4.19 -6.46
N LEU A 4 -26.24 -5.48 -6.69
CA LEU A 4 -25.11 -6.18 -6.06
C LEU A 4 -23.76 -5.61 -6.52
N HIS A 5 -23.61 -5.30 -7.81
CA HIS A 5 -22.38 -4.69 -8.33
C HIS A 5 -22.14 -3.29 -7.73
N ARG A 6 -23.22 -2.50 -7.57
CA ARG A 6 -23.13 -1.18 -6.94
C ARG A 6 -22.73 -1.28 -5.47
N VAL A 7 -23.27 -2.26 -4.74
CA VAL A 7 -22.90 -2.49 -3.34
C VAL A 7 -21.46 -2.98 -3.23
N ALA A 8 -21.01 -3.87 -4.11
CA ALA A 8 -19.62 -4.34 -4.14
C ALA A 8 -18.63 -3.18 -4.38
N GLN A 9 -18.92 -2.32 -5.36
CA GLN A 9 -18.13 -1.12 -5.62
C GLN A 9 -18.09 -0.18 -4.41
N LEU A 10 -19.25 0.07 -3.78
CA LEU A 10 -19.30 0.94 -2.60
C LEU A 10 -18.47 0.40 -1.43
N VAL A 11 -18.52 -0.92 -1.17
CA VAL A 11 -17.69 -1.56 -0.15
C VAL A 11 -16.21 -1.40 -0.48
N LEU A 12 -15.84 -1.57 -1.75
CA LEU A 12 -14.47 -1.40 -2.21
C LEU A 12 -13.97 0.05 -2.02
N ASP A 13 -14.79 1.04 -2.36
CA ASP A 13 -14.47 2.46 -2.19
C ASP A 13 -14.28 2.83 -0.72
N ILE A 14 -15.15 2.31 0.17
CA ILE A 14 -15.02 2.51 1.61
C ILE A 14 -13.71 1.91 2.13
N ASN A 15 -13.37 0.68 1.69
CA ASN A 15 -12.12 0.02 2.10
C ASN A 15 -10.89 0.83 1.67
N LYS A 16 -10.90 1.41 0.47
CA LYS A 16 -9.83 2.32 0.01
C LYS A 16 -9.70 3.54 0.92
N ILE A 17 -10.81 4.22 1.19
CA ILE A 17 -10.83 5.42 2.05
C ILE A 17 -10.29 5.09 3.44
N GLN A 18 -10.70 3.96 4.00
CA GLN A 18 -10.22 3.51 5.31
C GLN A 18 -8.71 3.22 5.29
N ALA A 19 -8.21 2.51 4.28
CA ALA A 19 -6.79 2.23 4.14
C ALA A 19 -5.95 3.52 4.00
N GLU A 20 -6.37 4.44 3.14
CA GLU A 20 -5.71 5.74 2.97
C GLU A 20 -5.72 6.56 4.27
N ALA A 21 -6.82 6.53 5.03
CA ALA A 21 -6.90 7.19 6.32
C ALA A 21 -5.91 6.60 7.33
N VAL A 22 -5.75 5.27 7.36
CA VAL A 22 -4.76 4.60 8.22
C VAL A 22 -3.35 5.06 7.89
N PHE A 23 -2.94 5.05 6.62
CA PHE A 23 -1.60 5.51 6.22
C PHE A 23 -1.38 6.98 6.57
N LYS A 24 -2.38 7.84 6.38
CA LYS A 24 -2.32 9.26 6.79
C LYS A 24 -2.13 9.43 8.30
N VAL A 25 -2.85 8.64 9.10
CA VAL A 25 -2.71 8.63 10.57
C VAL A 25 -1.32 8.14 10.97
N TYR A 26 -0.81 7.09 10.33
CA TYR A 26 0.51 6.54 10.61
C TYR A 26 1.62 7.55 10.30
N GLY A 27 1.49 8.28 9.19
CA GLY A 27 2.37 9.41 8.85
C GLY A 27 2.29 10.54 9.86
N ARG A 28 1.08 10.98 10.24
CA ARG A 28 0.88 12.07 11.21
C ARG A 28 1.51 11.78 12.57
N PHE A 29 1.41 10.56 13.07
CA PHE A 29 2.01 10.17 14.35
C PHE A 29 3.48 9.73 14.23
N GLY A 30 4.00 9.63 13.01
CA GLY A 30 5.34 9.12 12.74
C GLY A 30 5.53 7.69 13.23
N LEU A 31 4.50 6.84 13.11
CA LEU A 31 4.52 5.49 13.70
C LEU A 31 5.64 4.62 13.12
N TYR A 32 5.83 4.61 11.80
CA TYR A 32 6.94 3.88 11.17
C TYR A 32 8.31 4.39 11.62
N ARG A 33 8.50 5.71 11.64
CA ARG A 33 9.72 6.33 12.18
C ARG A 33 10.01 5.85 13.60
N ARG A 34 9.02 5.91 14.50
CA ARG A 34 9.17 5.48 15.90
C ARG A 34 9.48 3.98 15.99
N LEU A 35 8.81 3.16 15.20
CA LEU A 35 9.06 1.72 15.14
C LEU A 35 10.52 1.44 14.76
N TYR A 36 11.05 2.08 13.72
CA TYR A 36 12.43 1.87 13.29
C TYR A 36 13.45 2.40 14.31
N ILE A 37 13.18 3.52 14.99
CA ILE A 37 14.04 3.99 16.09
C ILE A 37 14.11 2.93 17.20
N VAL A 38 12.97 2.30 17.57
CA VAL A 38 12.94 1.22 18.56
C VAL A 38 13.70 -0.02 18.08
N CYS A 39 13.75 -0.27 16.78
CA CYS A 39 14.58 -1.31 16.17
C CYS A 39 16.08 -0.96 16.09
N GLY A 40 16.50 0.20 16.59
CA GLY A 40 17.91 0.60 16.65
C GLY A 40 18.41 1.40 15.44
N PHE A 41 17.52 1.83 14.54
CA PHE A 41 17.91 2.66 13.41
C PHE A 41 18.19 4.11 13.84
N PRO A 42 19.19 4.79 13.25
CA PRO A 42 19.39 6.22 13.45
C PRO A 42 18.15 7.03 13.06
N GLU A 43 17.93 8.14 13.76
CA GLU A 43 16.77 9.03 13.58
C GLU A 43 16.56 9.46 12.11
N GLY A 44 17.63 9.86 11.42
CA GLY A 44 17.56 10.26 10.00
C GLY A 44 17.10 9.11 9.09
N THR A 45 17.69 7.93 9.25
CA THR A 45 17.36 6.72 8.49
C THR A 45 15.93 6.25 8.77
N ALA A 46 15.53 6.23 10.05
CA ALA A 46 14.19 5.84 10.46
C ALA A 46 13.11 6.77 9.89
N LYS A 47 13.40 8.07 9.84
CA LYS A 47 12.51 9.05 9.22
C LYS A 47 12.40 8.83 7.71
N GLY A 48 13.52 8.75 7.00
CA GLY A 48 13.54 8.55 5.54
C GLY A 48 12.85 7.26 5.12
N LEU A 49 13.15 6.16 5.81
CA LEU A 49 12.51 4.86 5.60
C LEU A 49 11.00 4.91 5.84
N GLY A 50 10.57 5.52 6.95
CA GLY A 50 9.16 5.66 7.28
C GLY A 50 8.38 6.48 6.25
N GLU A 51 8.95 7.60 5.79
CA GLU A 51 8.33 8.46 4.77
C GLU A 51 8.20 7.75 3.42
N ARG A 52 9.25 7.02 2.97
CA ARG A 52 9.19 6.25 1.72
C ARG A 52 8.18 5.12 1.75
N LEU A 53 8.16 4.32 2.83
CA LEU A 53 7.23 3.21 2.95
C LEU A 53 5.78 3.67 3.07
N LEU A 54 5.53 4.81 3.71
CA LEU A 54 4.21 5.44 3.73
C LEU A 54 3.76 5.87 2.33
N ALA A 55 4.65 6.48 1.55
CA ALA A 55 4.35 6.88 0.17
C ALA A 55 4.02 5.66 -0.70
N LEU A 56 4.85 4.63 -0.65
CA LEU A 56 4.59 3.37 -1.35
C LEU A 56 3.28 2.73 -0.91
N GLY A 57 2.97 2.72 0.39
CA GLY A 57 1.70 2.19 0.89
C GLY A 57 0.48 2.94 0.35
N HIS A 58 0.55 4.27 0.23
CA HIS A 58 -0.50 5.06 -0.39
C HIS A 58 -0.69 4.74 -1.88
N GLU A 59 0.40 4.62 -2.64
CA GLU A 59 0.37 4.24 -4.06
C GLU A 59 -0.19 2.81 -4.24
N GLY A 60 0.29 1.86 -3.44
CA GLY A 60 -0.16 0.47 -3.46
C GLY A 60 -1.65 0.29 -3.19
N VAL A 61 -2.23 1.08 -2.27
CA VAL A 61 -3.69 1.07 -2.03
C VAL A 61 -4.46 1.52 -3.27
N ALA A 62 -3.99 2.55 -3.98
CA ALA A 62 -4.65 3.04 -5.18
C ALA A 62 -4.57 2.01 -6.33
N GLU A 63 -3.41 1.40 -6.53
CA GLU A 63 -3.19 0.37 -7.55
C GLU A 63 -4.04 -0.88 -7.29
N GLN A 64 -4.01 -1.41 -6.06
CA GLN A 64 -4.82 -2.56 -5.67
C GLN A 64 -6.31 -2.29 -5.87
N HIS A 65 -6.76 -1.08 -5.51
CA HIS A 65 -8.15 -0.68 -5.70
C HIS A 65 -8.56 -0.69 -7.18
N GLU A 66 -7.71 -0.21 -8.09
CA GLU A 66 -8.03 -0.23 -9.53
C GLU A 66 -8.18 -1.67 -10.08
N ILE A 67 -7.32 -2.59 -9.63
CA ILE A 67 -7.43 -4.03 -9.98
C ILE A 67 -8.78 -4.58 -9.52
N LEU A 68 -9.17 -4.30 -8.28
CA LEU A 68 -10.43 -4.76 -7.72
C LEU A 68 -11.65 -4.08 -8.39
N CYS A 69 -11.54 -2.81 -8.76
CA CYS A 69 -12.55 -2.09 -9.54
C CYS A 69 -12.82 -2.80 -10.87
N ARG A 70 -11.77 -3.13 -11.63
CA ARG A 70 -11.89 -3.88 -12.90
C ARG A 70 -12.63 -5.20 -12.71
N PHE A 71 -12.35 -5.94 -11.63
CA PHE A 71 -13.10 -7.15 -11.31
C PHE A 71 -14.58 -6.86 -11.02
N THR A 72 -14.87 -5.87 -10.17
CA THR A 72 -16.27 -5.53 -9.84
C THR A 72 -17.06 -4.95 -11.01
N ARG A 73 -16.41 -4.36 -12.02
CA ARG A 73 -17.03 -3.95 -13.29
C ARG A 73 -17.27 -5.12 -14.25
N GLY A 74 -16.63 -6.27 -14.00
CA GLY A 74 -16.65 -7.43 -14.88
C GLY A 74 -15.63 -7.35 -16.03
N ASP A 75 -14.67 -6.43 -15.96
CA ASP A 75 -13.63 -6.25 -16.97
C ASP A 75 -12.63 -7.42 -16.96
N ILE A 76 -12.46 -8.07 -15.81
CA ILE A 76 -11.61 -9.25 -15.61
C ILE A 76 -12.34 -10.35 -14.85
N GLY A 77 -11.97 -11.61 -15.13
CA GLY A 77 -12.50 -12.78 -14.43
C GLY A 77 -11.75 -13.09 -13.13
N GLY A 78 -12.26 -14.05 -12.35
CA GLY A 78 -11.69 -14.40 -11.04
C GLY A 78 -10.26 -14.96 -11.09
N VAL A 79 -9.92 -15.77 -12.10
CA VAL A 79 -8.55 -16.28 -12.27
C VAL A 79 -7.58 -15.14 -12.55
N GLN A 80 -7.91 -14.29 -13.52
CA GLN A 80 -7.11 -13.12 -13.87
C GLN A 80 -6.96 -12.15 -12.70
N LEU A 81 -8.01 -11.94 -11.89
CA LEU A 81 -7.91 -11.14 -10.67
C LEU A 81 -6.82 -11.67 -9.72
N ILE A 82 -6.79 -12.99 -9.48
CA ILE A 82 -5.80 -13.59 -8.58
C ILE A 82 -4.38 -13.41 -9.12
N GLU A 83 -4.20 -13.59 -10.44
CA GLU A 83 -2.91 -13.40 -11.11
C GLU A 83 -2.44 -11.94 -11.02
N GLU A 84 -3.31 -10.98 -11.35
CA GLU A 84 -2.98 -9.55 -11.28
C GLU A 84 -2.67 -9.12 -9.84
N LEU A 85 -3.42 -9.61 -8.84
CA LEU A 85 -3.13 -9.32 -7.43
C LEU A 85 -1.80 -9.94 -6.97
N ALA A 86 -1.48 -11.16 -7.38
CA ALA A 86 -0.22 -11.82 -7.02
C ALA A 86 0.98 -11.10 -7.65
N GLN A 87 0.85 -10.69 -8.91
CA GLN A 87 1.87 -9.91 -9.62
C GLN A 87 2.06 -8.55 -8.96
N TRP A 88 0.96 -7.83 -8.71
CA TRP A 88 0.98 -6.55 -8.00
C TRP A 88 1.65 -6.67 -6.64
N PHE A 89 1.26 -7.66 -5.82
CA PHE A 89 1.80 -7.83 -4.48
C PHE A 89 3.32 -8.10 -4.51
N SER A 90 3.77 -8.92 -5.45
CA SER A 90 5.20 -9.20 -5.63
C SER A 90 5.97 -7.94 -5.98
N GLY A 91 5.51 -7.17 -6.98
CA GLY A 91 6.14 -5.90 -7.36
C GLY A 91 6.11 -4.84 -6.25
N TYR A 92 5.00 -4.74 -5.52
CA TYR A 92 4.87 -3.85 -4.37
C TYR A 92 5.90 -4.20 -3.27
N MET A 93 6.08 -5.49 -2.96
CA MET A 93 7.05 -5.96 -1.98
C MET A 93 8.49 -5.71 -2.43
N GLU A 94 8.80 -5.93 -3.71
CA GLU A 94 10.10 -5.61 -4.31
C GLU A 94 10.41 -4.11 -4.19
N ASN A 95 9.45 -3.23 -4.50
CA ASN A 95 9.60 -1.78 -4.35
C ASN A 95 9.83 -1.37 -2.89
N CYS A 96 9.09 -1.95 -1.96
CA CYS A 96 9.29 -1.71 -0.52
C CYS A 96 10.69 -2.15 -0.08
N GLN A 97 11.15 -3.32 -0.52
CA GLN A 97 12.49 -3.82 -0.23
C GLN A 97 13.58 -2.92 -0.83
N ALA A 98 13.43 -2.48 -2.08
CA ALA A 98 14.36 -1.58 -2.74
C ALA A 98 14.44 -0.22 -2.03
N ALA A 99 13.30 0.33 -1.62
CA ALA A 99 13.24 1.56 -0.83
C ALA A 99 13.93 1.39 0.53
N ALA A 100 13.71 0.26 1.20
CA ALA A 100 14.38 -0.05 2.46
C ALA A 100 15.89 -0.16 2.29
N MET A 101 16.36 -0.92 1.30
CA MET A 101 17.78 -1.06 1.01
C MET A 101 18.44 0.27 0.69
N THR A 102 17.79 1.13 -0.10
CA THR A 102 18.32 2.44 -0.48
C THR A 102 18.59 3.32 0.75
N GLU A 103 17.62 3.38 1.67
CA GLU A 103 17.76 4.18 2.90
C GLU A 103 18.80 3.60 3.87
N LEU A 104 18.88 2.27 3.95
CA LEU A 104 19.89 1.60 4.78
C LEU A 104 21.32 1.81 4.24
N GLN A 105 21.51 1.76 2.92
CA GLN A 105 22.81 2.01 2.28
C GLN A 105 23.25 3.47 2.41
N ALA A 106 22.33 4.42 2.34
CA ALA A 106 22.64 5.84 2.53
C ALA A 106 23.08 6.18 3.97
N ALA A 107 22.82 5.28 4.92
CA ALA A 107 23.12 5.45 6.34
C ALA A 107 24.37 4.69 6.83
N ALA A 108 24.95 3.82 5.99
CA ALA A 108 26.16 3.03 6.26
C ALA A 108 27.42 3.76 5.78
#